data_AF-A0A8B7E7C8-F1
#
_entry.id   AF-A0A8B7E7C8-F1
#
_cell.length_a   1.000
_cell.length_b   1.000
_cell.length_c   1.000
_cell.angle_alpha   90.00
_cell.angle_beta   90.00
_cell.angle_gamma   90.00
#
_symmetry.space_group_name_H-M   'P 1'
#
loop_
_entity.id
_entity.type
_entity.pdbx_description
1 polymer ?
#
loop_
_entity_poly.entity_id
_entity_poly.type
_entity_poly.pdbx_seq_one_letter_code
_entity_poly.pdbx_strand_id
1 'polypeptide(L)'
;KDAMGDELLRRVFLHLDLVEKDYFGLQFMDAKQVPHWVNPVKKVKKQVEIGPPYTLHFRVKFYALEPHKLKEELTRYQFFLQIKQDVRLG
;
A
#
# COMPACT_ATOMS: atom_id res chain seq x y z
N LYS A 1 3.68 -5.30 19.83
CA LYS A 1 4.59 -5.87 18.79
C LYS A 1 5.32 -4.71 18.12
N ASP A 2 6.64 -4.70 18.15
CA ASP A 2 7.51 -3.62 17.68
C ASP A 2 7.96 -3.85 16.21
N ALA A 3 7.01 -4.11 15.32
CA ALA A 3 7.32 -4.42 13.93
C ALA A 3 7.80 -3.16 13.16
N MET A 4 8.76 -3.36 12.27
CA MET A 4 9.19 -2.35 11.30
C MET A 4 8.20 -2.25 10.14
N GLY A 5 8.15 -1.08 9.49
CA GLY A 5 7.30 -0.89 8.31
C GLY A 5 7.63 -1.87 7.19
N ASP A 6 8.92 -2.16 6.98
CA ASP A 6 9.37 -3.15 6.00
C ASP A 6 8.79 -4.55 6.27
N GLU A 7 8.84 -5.00 7.52
CA GLU A 7 8.32 -6.32 7.89
C GLU A 7 6.83 -6.45 7.59
N LEU A 8 6.06 -5.39 7.88
CA LEU A 8 4.64 -5.31 7.57
C LEU A 8 4.39 -5.35 6.06
N LEU A 9 5.09 -4.50 5.29
CA LEU A 9 4.98 -4.46 3.82
C LEU A 9 5.28 -5.83 3.22
N ARG A 10 6.40 -6.45 3.64
CA ARG A 10 6.80 -7.79 3.18
C ARG A 10 5.73 -8.84 3.46
N ARG A 11 5.10 -8.82 4.64
CA ARG A 11 4.02 -9.77 4.99
C ARG A 11 2.80 -9.57 4.10
N VAL A 12 2.40 -8.33 3.83
CA VAL A 12 1.27 -8.05 2.93
C VAL A 12 1.59 -8.48 1.51
N PHE A 13 2.77 -8.15 1.00
CA PHE A 13 3.18 -8.54 -0.35
C PHE A 13 3.29 -10.05 -0.52
N LEU A 14 3.78 -10.76 0.50
CA LEU A 14 3.80 -12.22 0.51
C LEU A 14 2.38 -12.81 0.56
N HIS A 15 1.49 -12.24 1.38
CA HIS A 15 0.12 -12.70 1.48
C HIS A 15 -0.68 -12.54 0.18
N LEU A 16 -0.40 -11.47 -0.57
CA LEU A 16 -1.01 -11.20 -1.87
C LEU A 16 -0.28 -11.87 -3.04
N ASP A 17 0.83 -12.56 -2.80
CA ASP A 17 1.69 -13.14 -3.84
C ASP A 17 2.17 -12.13 -4.90
N LEU A 18 2.53 -10.92 -4.45
CA LEU A 18 2.99 -9.85 -5.34
C LEU A 18 4.47 -10.03 -5.69
N VAL A 19 4.77 -10.10 -7.00
CA VAL A 19 6.14 -10.11 -7.52
C VAL A 19 6.63 -8.68 -7.79
N GLU A 20 5.85 -7.86 -8.52
CA GLU A 20 6.19 -6.46 -8.87
C GLU A 20 5.81 -5.48 -7.74
N LYS A 21 6.45 -5.63 -6.58
CA LYS A 21 6.11 -4.94 -5.31
C LYS A 21 6.35 -3.44 -5.34
N ASP A 22 7.29 -2.98 -6.17
CA ASP A 22 7.77 -1.60 -6.19
C ASP A 22 6.67 -0.58 -6.50
N TYR A 23 5.60 -1.00 -7.16
CA TYR A 23 4.47 -0.14 -7.50
C TYR A 23 3.49 0.09 -6.34
N PHE A 24 3.57 -0.69 -5.27
CA PHE A 24 2.56 -0.71 -4.21
C PHE A 24 3.08 -0.21 -2.88
N GLY A 25 2.15 0.15 -2.01
CA GLY A 25 2.44 0.47 -0.63
C GLY A 25 1.21 0.39 0.26
N LEU A 26 1.41 0.71 1.54
CA LEU A 26 0.36 0.85 2.51
C LEU A 26 0.19 2.33 2.86
N GLN A 27 -1.03 2.82 2.87
CA GLN A 27 -1.41 4.15 3.33
C GLN A 27 -2.18 4.09 4.65
N PHE A 28 -1.99 5.10 5.48
CA PHE A 28 -2.77 5.33 6.70
C PHE A 28 -3.18 6.81 6.77
N MET A 29 -4.20 7.11 7.56
CA MET A 29 -4.59 8.49 7.84
C MET A 29 -3.99 8.94 9.16
N ASP A 30 -3.50 10.17 9.23
CA ASP A 30 -3.15 10.81 10.50
C ASP A 30 -4.41 11.37 11.20
N ALA A 31 -4.22 11.97 12.38
CA ALA A 31 -5.31 12.57 13.15
C ALA A 31 -6.04 13.72 12.40
N LYS A 32 -5.42 14.29 11.36
CA LYS A 32 -5.99 15.35 10.50
C LYS A 32 -6.59 14.79 9.21
N GLN A 33 -6.74 13.47 9.09
CA GLN A 33 -7.24 12.78 7.89
C GLN A 33 -6.36 12.99 6.65
N VAL A 34 -5.07 13.28 6.83
CA VAL A 34 -4.12 13.36 5.72
C VAL A 34 -3.55 11.97 5.46
N PRO A 35 -3.54 11.49 4.20
CA PRO A 35 -2.98 10.19 3.86
C PRO A 35 -1.45 10.21 3.86
N HIS A 36 -0.86 9.23 4.55
CA HIS A 36 0.58 9.01 4.63
C HIS A 36 0.96 7.60 4.22
N TRP A 37 2.09 7.46 3.54
CA TRP A 37 2.64 6.14 3.22
C TRP A 37 3.40 5.56 4.41
N VAL A 38 3.25 4.25 4.63
CA VAL A 38 4.08 3.52 5.58
C VAL A 38 5.54 3.61 5.14
N ASN A 39 6.37 4.14 6.02
CA ASN A 39 7.81 4.21 5.86
C ASN A 39 8.45 2.88 6.29
N PRO A 40 9.20 2.19 5.41
CA PRO A 40 9.78 0.89 5.70
C PRO A 40 10.82 0.93 6.83
N VAL A 41 11.53 2.05 6.99
CA VAL A 41 12.63 2.19 7.98
C VAL A 41 12.15 2.68 9.34
N LYS A 42 10.86 2.95 9.53
CA LYS A 42 10.28 3.35 10.82
C LYS A 42 9.46 2.22 11.43
N LYS A 43 9.43 2.12 12.76
CA LYS A 43 8.51 1.22 13.47
C LYS A 43 7.06 1.63 13.16
N VAL A 44 6.19 0.65 12.89
CA VAL A 44 4.77 0.90 12.55
C VAL A 44 4.08 1.73 13.64
N LYS A 45 4.25 1.33 14.91
CA LYS A 45 3.67 2.04 16.07
C LYS A 45 4.15 3.50 16.23
N LYS A 46 5.32 3.85 15.67
CA LYS A 46 5.88 5.21 15.77
C LYS A 46 5.40 6.16 14.66
N GLN A 47 4.78 5.63 13.61
CA GLN A 47 4.33 6.41 12.46
C GLN A 47 2.81 6.36 12.29
N VAL A 48 2.16 5.26 12.70
CA VAL A 48 0.71 5.13 12.70
C VAL A 48 0.20 5.47 14.10
N GLU A 49 -0.20 6.72 14.28
CA GLU A 49 -0.64 7.25 15.58
C GLU A 49 -2.03 6.73 15.98
N ILE A 50 -2.91 6.50 14.99
CA ILE A 50 -4.28 6.04 15.22
C ILE A 50 -4.32 4.52 15.32
N GLY A 51 -4.68 4.03 16.52
CA GLY A 51 -4.92 2.62 16.81
C GLY A 51 -4.45 2.22 18.21
N PRO A 52 -4.63 0.95 18.60
CA PRO A 52 -5.41 -0.07 17.91
C PRO A 52 -6.95 0.20 17.94
N PRO A 53 -7.72 -0.30 16.94
CA PRO A 53 -7.26 -1.05 15.77
C PRO A 53 -6.54 -0.14 14.76
N TYR A 54 -5.46 -0.65 14.16
CA TYR A 54 -4.75 0.05 13.08
C TYR A 54 -5.48 -0.15 11.75
N THR A 55 -5.75 0.93 11.03
CA THR A 55 -6.38 0.87 9.70
C THR A 55 -5.37 1.30 8.64
N LEU A 56 -5.09 0.40 7.70
CA LEU A 56 -4.14 0.57 6.61
C LEU A 56 -4.80 0.19 5.29
N HIS A 57 -4.44 0.90 4.22
CA HIS A 57 -4.98 0.67 2.88
C HIS A 57 -3.86 0.28 1.93
N PHE A 58 -4.00 -0.86 1.28
CA PHE A 58 -3.14 -1.24 0.17
C PHE A 58 -3.47 -0.40 -1.06
N ARG A 59 -2.45 0.23 -1.65
CA ARG A 59 -2.59 1.25 -2.70
C ARG A 59 -1.48 1.15 -3.73
N VAL A 60 -1.76 1.59 -4.96
CA VAL A 60 -0.72 1.90 -5.96
C VAL A 60 -0.02 3.20 -5.56
N LYS A 61 1.30 3.14 -5.39
CA LYS A 61 2.16 4.27 -5.05
C LYS A 61 2.78 4.91 -6.29
N PHE A 62 3.15 4.10 -7.27
CA PHE A 62 3.75 4.56 -8.52
C PHE A 62 2.97 3.96 -9.69
N TYR A 63 2.37 4.80 -10.52
CA TYR A 63 1.68 4.36 -11.71
C TYR A 63 2.69 4.11 -12.84
N ALA A 64 2.70 2.90 -13.40
CA ALA A 64 3.44 2.61 -14.61
C ALA A 64 2.88 3.46 -15.78
N LEU A 65 3.78 4.04 -16.59
CA LEU A 65 3.40 4.81 -17.78
C LEU A 65 2.62 3.95 -18.78
N GLU A 66 2.93 2.65 -18.82
CA GLU A 66 2.32 1.69 -19.72
C GLU A 66 1.87 0.45 -18.93
N PRO A 67 0.69 0.49 -18.27
CA PRO A 67 0.21 -0.61 -17.42
C PRO A 67 0.08 -1.95 -18.15
N HIS A 68 -0.12 -1.92 -19.47
CA HIS A 68 -0.19 -3.11 -20.32
C HIS A 68 1.18 -3.83 -20.47
N LYS A 69 2.29 -3.16 -20.14
CA LYS A 69 3.64 -3.75 -20.15
C LYS A 69 4.06 -4.37 -18.83
N LEU A 70 3.26 -4.22 -17.77
CA LEU A 70 3.47 -4.96 -16.52
C LEU A 70 3.44 -6.45 -16.82
N LYS A 71 4.38 -7.21 -16.26
CA LYS A 71 4.54 -8.62 -16.63
C LYS A 71 3.45 -9.47 -15.99
N GLU A 72 3.15 -9.20 -14.72
CA GLU A 72 2.23 -10.01 -13.94
C GLU A 72 0.78 -9.59 -14.16
N GLU A 73 -0.08 -10.57 -14.39
CA GLU A 73 -1.52 -10.35 -14.49
C GLU A 73 -2.11 -9.82 -13.18
N LEU A 74 -1.63 -10.33 -12.05
CA LEU A 74 -2.04 -9.87 -10.73
C LEU A 74 -1.74 -8.38 -10.54
N THR A 75 -0.55 -7.90 -10.94
CA THR A 75 -0.20 -6.48 -10.86
C THR A 75 -1.15 -5.65 -11.70
N ARG A 76 -1.44 -6.05 -12.94
CA ARG A 76 -2.40 -5.36 -13.82
C ARG A 76 -3.80 -5.32 -13.20
N TYR A 77 -4.23 -6.41 -12.58
CA TYR A 77 -5.52 -6.47 -11.89
C TYR A 77 -5.58 -5.52 -10.68
N GLN A 78 -4.53 -5.46 -9.87
CA GLN A 78 -4.48 -4.53 -8.73
C GLN A 78 -4.47 -3.05 -9.18
N PHE A 79 -3.78 -2.74 -10.28
CA PHE A 79 -3.85 -1.43 -10.92
C PHE A 79 -5.28 -1.09 -11.36
N PHE A 80 -5.97 -2.03 -12.00
CA PHE A 80 -7.37 -1.85 -12.39
C PHE A 80 -8.26 -1.59 -11.17
N LEU A 81 -8.12 -2.37 -10.09
CA LEU A 81 -8.90 -2.17 -8.87
C LEU A 81 -8.67 -0.79 -8.24
N GLN A 82 -7.42 -0.31 -8.23
CA GLN A 82 -7.10 1.04 -7.78
C GLN A 82 -7.79 2.10 -8.66
N ILE A 83 -7.64 2.02 -9.98
CA ILE A 83 -8.26 2.99 -10.91
C ILE A 83 -9.79 2.96 -10.78
N LYS A 84 -10.40 1.78 -10.67
CA LYS A 84 -11.84 1.63 -10.43
C LYS A 84 -12.27 2.33 -9.15
N GLN A 85 -11.48 2.21 -8.09
CA GLN A 85 -11.76 2.89 -6.83
C GLN A 85 -11.59 4.41 -6.95
N ASP A 86 -10.54 4.87 -7.61
CA ASP A 86 -10.24 6.29 -7.80
C ASP A 86 -11.36 6.96 -8.61
N VAL A 87 -11.75 6.38 -9.76
CA VAL A 87 -12.89 6.86 -10.57
C VAL A 87 -14.20 6.91 -9.78
N ARG A 88 -14.41 5.96 -8.86
CA ARG A 88 -15.60 5.95 -8.00
C ARG A 88 -15.58 7.06 -6.93
N LEU A 89 -14.39 7.44 -6.47
CA LEU A 89 -14.22 8.43 -5.39
C LEU A 89 -14.04 9.86 -5.92
N GLY A 90 -13.65 10.03 -7.19
CA GLY A 90 -13.48 11.32 -7.87
C GLY A 90 -12.04 11.81 -7.85
#